data_AF-A0A357VR50-F1
#
_entry.id   AF-A0A357VR50-F1
#
_cell.length_a   1.000
_cell.length_b   1.000
_cell.length_c   1.000
_cell.angle_alpha   90.00
_cell.angle_beta   90.00
_cell.angle_gamma   90.00
#
_symmetry.space_group_name_H-M   'P 1'
#
loop_
_entity.id
_entity.type
_entity.pdbx_description
1 polymer ?
#
loop_
_entity_poly.entity_id
_entity_poly.type
_entity_poly.pdbx_seq_one_letter_code
_entity_poly.pdbx_strand_id
1 'polypeptide(L)'
;MNELKLLLKYSYKNKTRPTKNRKGIEKRSGMFSSIIGYLIVPIIFLAIIIPTMLTTAGSFDLNIPLNQIGVDSNYTFLELMFAPAFLMVSAIFVLQFSPLIVTTLFDNDMLDTFLAMPIKRSTLFFSSTIDSLIMSGIGSGAFLSIGVSYMILKGSNVILSILGIIGYFLFLISISIVIGLMMSFFVGKTSAKRIAQLTYFIGIIFMVLIPQFLPMMMTNDPQNLVEGMGNSLKAFMSPFWPHAQFINALNGNIISLIFIYAVSILFFYLVYRYANNLDFSTSRKKSKVKKIEKFKTKRLPLFEKDRKLLFRNSQLIF
;
A
#
# COMPACT_ATOMS: atom_id res chain seq x y z
N MET A 1 -18.49 -16.68 7.83
CA MET A 1 -18.38 -16.12 6.45
C MET A 1 -19.65 -15.38 6.01
N ASN A 2 -20.87 -15.85 6.33
CA ASN A 2 -22.11 -15.11 6.03
C ASN A 2 -22.19 -13.73 6.70
N GLU A 3 -21.70 -13.61 7.94
CA GLU A 3 -21.59 -12.33 8.65
C GLU A 3 -20.66 -11.33 7.93
N LEU A 4 -19.50 -11.78 7.44
CA LEU A 4 -18.56 -10.93 6.70
C LEU A 4 -19.18 -10.39 5.40
N LYS A 5 -19.88 -11.26 4.67
CA LYS A 5 -20.61 -10.86 3.45
C LYS A 5 -21.70 -9.83 3.74
N LEU A 6 -22.44 -10.01 4.84
CA LEU A 6 -23.47 -9.06 5.27
C LEU A 6 -22.85 -7.73 5.69
N LEU A 7 -21.79 -7.75 6.51
CA LEU A 7 -21.07 -6.55 6.95
C LEU A 7 -20.55 -5.73 5.77
N LEU A 8 -19.91 -6.38 4.80
CA LEU A 8 -19.45 -5.70 3.58
C LEU A 8 -20.63 -5.11 2.80
N LYS A 9 -21.70 -5.89 2.57
CA LYS A 9 -22.90 -5.41 1.85
C LYS A 9 -23.49 -4.15 2.49
N TYR A 10 -23.58 -4.08 3.81
CA TYR A 10 -24.12 -2.92 4.52
C TYR A 10 -23.10 -1.77 4.63
N SER A 11 -21.81 -2.06 4.80
CA SER A 11 -20.74 -1.06 4.79
C SER A 11 -20.72 -0.28 3.47
N TYR A 12 -20.70 -0.97 2.32
CA TYR A 12 -20.68 -0.32 1.01
C TYR A 12 -21.96 0.45 0.68
N LYS A 13 -23.11 0.02 1.23
CA LYS A 13 -24.39 0.71 1.05
C LYS A 13 -24.47 2.01 1.85
N ASN A 14 -23.76 2.10 2.98
CA ASN A 14 -23.75 3.28 3.85
C ASN A 14 -22.60 4.26 3.54
N LYS A 15 -21.54 3.84 2.85
CA LYS A 15 -20.39 4.70 2.53
C LYS A 15 -20.66 5.74 1.44
N THR A 16 -21.61 5.48 0.53
CA THR A 16 -21.96 6.44 -0.52
C THR A 16 -23.04 7.40 -0.05
N ARG A 17 -22.72 8.70 -0.07
CA ARG A 17 -23.72 9.75 0.16
C ARG A 17 -24.85 9.60 -0.86
N PRO A 18 -26.13 9.51 -0.43
CA PRO A 18 -27.24 9.47 -1.36
C PRO A 18 -27.21 10.72 -2.24
N THR A 19 -27.23 10.54 -3.55
CA THR A 19 -27.36 11.65 -4.48
C THR A 19 -28.84 11.97 -4.62
N LYS A 20 -29.20 13.23 -4.38
CA LYS A 20 -30.55 13.70 -4.63
C LYS A 20 -30.71 13.92 -6.13
N ASN A 21 -31.73 13.29 -6.71
CA ASN A 21 -32.11 13.58 -8.08
C ASN A 21 -32.71 14.99 -8.16
N ARG A 22 -32.85 15.58 -9.36
CA ARG A 22 -33.48 16.91 -9.56
C ARG A 22 -34.89 17.05 -8.95
N LYS A 23 -35.54 15.91 -8.64
CA LYS A 23 -36.86 15.81 -7.98
C LYS A 23 -36.80 15.61 -6.45
N GLY A 24 -35.64 15.79 -5.82
CA GLY A 24 -35.48 15.66 -4.35
C GLY A 24 -35.48 14.22 -3.80
N ILE A 25 -35.73 13.21 -4.63
CA ILE A 25 -35.70 11.80 -4.24
C ILE A 25 -34.24 11.37 -4.02
N GLU A 26 -33.97 10.85 -2.83
CA GLU A 26 -32.65 10.29 -2.46
C GLU A 26 -32.44 8.95 -3.15
N LYS A 27 -31.56 8.92 -4.17
CA LYS A 27 -31.14 7.68 -4.80
C LYS A 27 -29.84 7.23 -4.14
N ARG A 28 -29.90 6.14 -3.37
CA ARG A 28 -28.69 5.48 -2.86
C ARG A 28 -28.04 4.73 -4.01
N SER A 29 -26.75 4.94 -4.24
CA SER A 29 -25.98 4.13 -5.19
C SER A 29 -25.95 2.67 -4.72
N GLY A 30 -26.06 1.74 -5.67
CA GLY A 30 -25.90 0.31 -5.39
C GLY A 30 -24.46 -0.03 -5.02
N MET A 31 -24.26 -1.13 -4.30
CA MET A 31 -22.94 -1.64 -3.87
C MET A 31 -21.91 -1.68 -5.02
N PHE A 32 -22.32 -2.12 -6.21
CA PHE A 32 -21.46 -2.17 -7.39
C PHE A 32 -20.99 -0.80 -7.87
N SER A 33 -21.85 0.22 -7.81
CA SER A 33 -21.49 1.59 -8.19
C SER A 33 -20.44 2.17 -7.25
N SER A 34 -20.52 1.88 -5.95
CA SER A 34 -19.51 2.28 -4.96
C SER A 34 -18.16 1.61 -5.24
N ILE A 35 -18.17 0.31 -5.51
CA ILE A 35 -16.95 -0.47 -5.81
C ILE A 35 -16.29 0.03 -7.09
N ILE A 36 -17.07 0.24 -8.16
CA ILE A 36 -16.58 0.81 -9.43
C ILE A 36 -15.98 2.19 -9.19
N GLY A 37 -16.63 3.04 -8.40
CA GLY A 37 -16.14 4.38 -8.05
C GLY A 37 -14.73 4.38 -7.45
N TYR A 38 -14.43 3.41 -6.58
CA TYR A 38 -13.10 3.26 -6.00
C TYR A 38 -12.09 2.58 -6.94
N LEU A 39 -12.53 1.68 -7.82
CA LEU A 39 -11.68 1.02 -8.82
C LEU A 39 -11.24 1.96 -9.96
N ILE A 40 -11.96 3.06 -10.20
CA ILE A 40 -11.58 4.07 -11.21
C ILE A 40 -10.15 4.57 -11.00
N VAL A 41 -9.74 4.82 -9.75
CA VAL A 41 -8.39 5.34 -9.45
C VAL A 41 -7.30 4.36 -9.90
N PRO A 42 -7.28 3.09 -9.48
CA PRO A 42 -6.35 2.10 -10.02
C PRO A 42 -6.36 1.99 -11.54
N ILE A 43 -7.54 2.06 -12.17
CA ILE A 43 -7.69 1.98 -13.63
C ILE A 43 -7.02 3.17 -14.33
N ILE A 44 -7.16 4.38 -13.80
CA ILE A 44 -6.49 5.58 -14.32
C ILE A 44 -4.96 5.42 -14.21
N PHE A 45 -4.47 4.90 -13.09
CA PHE A 45 -3.04 4.62 -12.91
C PHE A 45 -2.51 3.58 -13.91
N LEU A 46 -3.29 2.54 -14.22
CA LEU A 46 -2.96 1.57 -15.27
C LEU A 46 -2.91 2.23 -16.65
N ALA A 47 -3.93 3.02 -16.98
CA ALA A 47 -4.05 3.67 -18.28
C ALA A 47 -2.96 4.73 -18.54
N ILE A 48 -2.42 5.37 -17.50
CA ILE A 48 -1.38 6.39 -17.65
C ILE A 48 0.02 5.80 -17.52
N ILE A 49 0.29 4.98 -16.50
CA ILE A 49 1.65 4.50 -16.22
C ILE A 49 2.11 3.45 -17.23
N ILE A 50 1.22 2.55 -17.67
CA ILE A 50 1.63 1.48 -18.60
C ILE A 50 2.13 2.08 -19.93
N PRO A 51 1.36 2.96 -20.61
CA PRO A 51 1.84 3.55 -21.86
C PRO A 51 3.09 4.40 -21.68
N THR A 52 3.18 5.21 -20.62
CA THR A 52 4.36 6.07 -20.40
C THR A 52 5.62 5.24 -20.17
N MET A 53 5.53 4.16 -19.39
CA MET A 53 6.65 3.24 -19.19
C MET A 53 7.01 2.49 -20.46
N LEU A 54 6.03 2.03 -21.25
CA LEU A 54 6.31 1.36 -22.51
C LEU A 54 6.92 2.30 -23.55
N THR A 55 6.52 3.57 -23.61
CA THR A 55 7.13 4.54 -24.54
C THR A 55 8.52 4.98 -24.10
N THR A 56 8.78 5.15 -22.80
CA THR A 56 10.13 5.54 -22.32
C THR A 56 11.10 4.37 -22.29
N ALA A 57 10.67 3.21 -21.79
CA ALA A 57 11.52 2.04 -21.62
C ALA A 57 11.57 1.16 -22.87
N GLY A 58 10.48 1.08 -23.65
CA GLY A 58 10.43 0.26 -24.87
C GLY A 58 11.19 0.85 -26.06
N SER A 59 11.61 2.12 -25.99
CA SER A 59 12.53 2.72 -26.96
C SER A 59 13.99 2.29 -26.76
N PHE A 60 14.32 1.66 -25.63
CA PHE A 60 15.65 1.14 -25.33
C PHE A 60 15.58 -0.39 -25.23
N ASP A 61 16.56 -1.10 -25.79
CA ASP A 61 16.67 -2.53 -25.56
C ASP A 61 17.27 -2.76 -24.16
N LEU A 62 16.39 -2.91 -23.16
CA LEU A 62 16.78 -3.07 -21.76
C LEU A 62 17.10 -4.53 -21.39
N ASN A 63 16.88 -5.48 -22.31
CA ASN A 63 17.11 -6.92 -22.07
C ASN A 63 18.58 -7.34 -22.25
N ILE A 64 19.50 -6.40 -22.25
CA ILE A 64 20.94 -6.65 -22.34
C ILE A 64 21.40 -7.35 -21.05
N PRO A 65 22.04 -8.53 -21.13
CA PRO A 65 22.60 -9.21 -19.97
C PRO A 65 23.80 -8.42 -19.44
N LEU A 66 23.87 -8.25 -18.11
CA LEU A 66 24.87 -7.41 -17.46
C LEU A 66 26.31 -7.95 -17.61
N ASN A 67 26.46 -9.25 -17.89
CA ASN A 67 27.74 -9.86 -18.28
C ASN A 67 28.36 -9.19 -19.51
N GLN A 68 27.55 -8.67 -20.44
CA GLN A 68 28.06 -7.94 -21.63
C GLN A 68 28.58 -6.54 -21.28
N ILE A 69 28.23 -6.02 -20.11
CA ILE A 69 28.61 -4.69 -19.60
C ILE A 69 29.75 -4.81 -18.57
N GLY A 70 30.27 -6.02 -18.34
CA GLY A 70 31.39 -6.28 -17.42
C GLY A 70 30.99 -6.51 -15.96
N VAL A 71 29.70 -6.73 -15.67
CA VAL A 71 29.22 -7.12 -14.34
C VAL A 71 28.93 -8.62 -14.32
N ASP A 72 29.65 -9.36 -13.47
CA ASP A 72 29.43 -10.80 -13.25
C ASP A 72 28.07 -11.08 -12.58
N SER A 73 26.99 -11.08 -13.37
CA SER A 73 25.64 -11.40 -12.91
C SER A 73 24.74 -11.88 -14.04
N ASN A 74 23.93 -12.91 -13.77
CA ASN A 74 22.96 -13.48 -14.72
C ASN A 74 21.70 -12.60 -14.93
N TYR A 75 21.74 -11.36 -14.44
CA TYR A 75 20.62 -10.42 -14.47
C TYR A 75 20.75 -9.46 -15.65
N THR A 76 19.64 -8.88 -16.09
CA THR A 76 19.59 -7.93 -17.22
C THR A 76 19.53 -6.48 -16.72
N PHE A 77 19.89 -5.54 -17.59
CA PHE A 77 19.81 -4.11 -17.27
C PHE A 77 18.39 -3.67 -16.87
N LEU A 78 17.36 -4.29 -17.45
CA LEU A 78 15.96 -4.13 -17.07
C LEU A 78 15.73 -4.41 -15.56
N GLU A 79 16.35 -5.46 -15.00
CA GLU A 79 16.16 -5.84 -13.60
C GLU A 79 16.87 -4.87 -12.66
N LEU A 80 18.02 -4.34 -13.06
CA LEU A 80 18.72 -3.29 -12.33
C LEU A 80 17.87 -2.02 -12.19
N MET A 81 17.15 -1.64 -13.25
CA MET A 81 16.28 -0.46 -13.22
C MET A 81 14.96 -0.70 -12.47
N PHE A 82 14.36 -1.88 -12.63
CA PHE A 82 13.05 -2.18 -12.05
C PHE A 82 13.12 -2.67 -10.59
N ALA A 83 14.23 -3.26 -10.13
CA ALA A 83 14.34 -3.74 -8.75
C ALA A 83 14.16 -2.64 -7.68
N PRO A 84 14.82 -1.47 -7.78
CA PRO A 84 14.56 -0.36 -6.86
C PRO A 84 13.11 0.14 -6.95
N ALA A 85 12.53 0.19 -8.15
CA ALA A 85 11.15 0.61 -8.34
C ALA A 85 10.15 -0.34 -7.66
N PHE A 86 10.37 -1.65 -7.79
CA PHE A 86 9.56 -2.65 -7.09
C PHE A 86 9.70 -2.57 -5.58
N LEU A 87 10.91 -2.41 -5.05
CA LEU A 87 11.12 -2.20 -3.62
C LEU A 87 10.34 -0.99 -3.12
N MET A 88 10.50 0.14 -3.81
CA MET A 88 9.91 1.41 -3.41
C MET A 88 8.37 1.36 -3.43
N VAL A 89 7.78 0.88 -4.52
CA VAL A 89 6.33 0.82 -4.67
C VAL A 89 5.72 -0.19 -3.69
N SER A 90 6.42 -1.31 -3.45
CA SER A 90 6.05 -2.27 -2.40
C SER A 90 6.07 -1.62 -1.01
N ALA A 91 7.12 -0.87 -0.69
CA ALA A 91 7.24 -0.20 0.60
C ALA A 91 6.14 0.86 0.79
N ILE A 92 5.89 1.68 -0.23
CA ILE A 92 4.82 2.69 -0.20
C ILE A 92 3.45 2.02 -0.01
N PHE A 93 3.17 0.93 -0.75
CA PHE A 93 1.92 0.20 -0.60
C PHE A 93 1.74 -0.32 0.83
N VAL A 94 2.76 -0.98 1.40
CA VAL A 94 2.69 -1.54 2.75
C VAL A 94 2.49 -0.45 3.80
N LEU A 95 3.28 0.61 3.72
CA LEU A 95 3.21 1.71 4.67
C LEU A 95 1.92 2.52 4.54
N GLN A 96 1.28 2.56 3.36
CA GLN A 96 0.02 3.25 3.16
C GLN A 96 -1.17 2.39 3.59
N PHE A 97 -1.16 1.11 3.21
CA PHE A 97 -2.27 0.20 3.44
C PHE A 97 -2.41 -0.18 4.92
N SER A 98 -1.30 -0.44 5.62
CA SER A 98 -1.33 -0.88 7.02
C SER A 98 -2.01 0.11 7.98
N PRO A 99 -1.66 1.42 7.99
CA PRO A 99 -2.33 2.41 8.82
C PRO A 99 -3.77 2.66 8.36
N LEU A 100 -4.07 2.47 7.07
CA LEU A 100 -5.41 2.67 6.51
C LEU A 100 -6.39 1.62 7.07
N ILE A 101 -5.95 0.38 7.29
CA ILE A 101 -6.72 -0.66 8.01
C ILE A 101 -7.13 -0.18 9.41
N VAL A 102 -6.21 0.45 10.13
CA VAL A 102 -6.46 0.96 11.47
C VAL A 102 -7.43 2.15 11.44
N THR A 103 -7.28 3.05 10.47
CA THR A 103 -8.21 4.17 10.32
C THR A 103 -9.62 3.72 9.97
N THR A 104 -9.79 2.79 9.02
CA THR A 104 -11.12 2.32 8.62
C THR A 104 -11.79 1.51 9.71
N LEU A 105 -11.01 0.80 10.52
CA LEU A 105 -11.51 0.07 11.68
C LEU A 105 -12.05 1.03 12.74
N PHE A 106 -11.26 2.01 13.18
CA PHE A 106 -11.65 2.93 14.26
C PHE A 106 -12.49 4.14 13.80
N ASP A 107 -12.57 4.42 12.49
CA ASP A 107 -13.48 5.44 11.91
C ASP A 107 -14.87 4.89 11.62
N ASN A 108 -15.11 3.61 11.85
CA ASN A 108 -16.44 3.05 11.68
C ASN A 108 -17.34 3.44 12.87
N ASP A 109 -18.24 4.40 12.64
CA ASP A 109 -19.21 4.87 13.65
C ASP A 109 -20.12 3.75 14.19
N MET A 110 -20.25 2.64 13.46
CA MET A 110 -21.04 1.48 13.87
C MET A 110 -20.24 0.44 14.65
N LEU A 111 -18.94 0.67 14.91
CA LEU A 111 -18.08 -0.30 15.59
C LEU A 111 -18.60 -0.65 16.98
N ASP A 112 -19.04 0.33 17.78
CA ASP A 112 -19.62 0.07 19.11
C ASP A 112 -20.89 -0.80 19.03
N THR A 113 -21.72 -0.57 18.00
CA THR A 113 -22.92 -1.38 17.74
C THR A 113 -22.55 -2.80 17.29
N PHE A 114 -21.51 -2.96 16.46
CA PHE A 114 -21.06 -4.28 16.00
C PHE A 114 -20.40 -5.09 17.11
N LEU A 115 -19.78 -4.45 18.10
CA LEU A 115 -19.24 -5.12 19.29
C LEU A 115 -20.33 -5.63 20.23
N ALA A 116 -21.52 -5.04 20.21
CA ALA A 116 -22.69 -5.52 20.96
C ALA A 116 -23.39 -6.71 20.28
N MET A 117 -23.09 -6.96 19.00
CA MET A 117 -23.60 -8.12 18.26
C MET A 117 -22.67 -9.34 18.45
N PRO A 118 -23.16 -10.59 18.27
CA PRO A 118 -22.36 -11.80 18.40
C PRO A 118 -21.42 -12.02 17.20
N ILE A 119 -20.66 -11.00 16.80
CA ILE A 119 -19.74 -11.00 15.66
C ILE A 119 -18.32 -11.18 16.17
N LYS A 120 -17.56 -12.10 15.56
CA LYS A 120 -16.13 -12.28 15.91
C LYS A 120 -15.32 -11.03 15.58
N ARG A 121 -14.41 -10.66 16.48
CA ARG A 121 -13.48 -9.53 16.32
C ARG A 121 -12.60 -9.64 15.08
N SER A 122 -12.17 -10.85 14.73
CA SER A 122 -11.49 -11.15 13.46
C SER A 122 -12.32 -10.78 12.23
N THR A 123 -13.63 -11.04 12.24
CA THR A 123 -14.53 -10.69 11.13
C THR A 123 -14.59 -9.18 10.91
N LEU A 124 -14.62 -8.38 11.98
CA LEU A 124 -14.60 -6.91 11.89
C LEU A 124 -13.28 -6.41 11.31
N PHE A 125 -12.16 -6.96 11.75
CA PHE A 125 -10.83 -6.63 11.24
C PHE A 125 -10.64 -7.02 9.76
N PHE A 126 -11.10 -8.20 9.35
CA PHE A 126 -11.07 -8.59 7.93
C PHE A 126 -12.02 -7.74 7.08
N SER A 127 -13.18 -7.35 7.60
CA SER A 127 -14.08 -6.43 6.91
C SER A 127 -13.43 -5.06 6.70
N SER A 128 -12.77 -4.49 7.71
CA SER A 128 -12.06 -3.22 7.57
C SER A 128 -10.87 -3.33 6.63
N THR A 129 -10.20 -4.49 6.61
CA THR A 129 -9.09 -4.78 5.68
C THR A 129 -9.55 -4.77 4.23
N ILE A 130 -10.65 -5.44 3.90
CA ILE A 130 -11.22 -5.47 2.54
C ILE A 130 -11.65 -4.07 2.13
N ASP A 131 -12.34 -3.35 3.01
CA ASP A 131 -12.73 -1.96 2.77
C ASP A 131 -11.51 -1.05 2.52
N SER A 132 -10.44 -1.27 3.27
CA SER A 132 -9.19 -0.53 3.12
C SER A 132 -8.51 -0.82 1.80
N LEU A 133 -8.57 -2.06 1.32
CA LEU A 133 -7.92 -2.49 0.08
C LEU A 133 -8.55 -1.81 -1.12
N ILE A 134 -9.88 -1.67 -1.10
CA ILE A 134 -10.62 -0.92 -2.12
C ILE A 134 -10.28 0.57 -2.07
N MET A 135 -10.02 1.13 -0.88
CA MET A 135 -9.64 2.53 -0.72
C MET A 135 -8.16 2.83 -1.03
N SER A 136 -7.26 1.84 -0.94
CA SER A 136 -5.81 1.98 -1.20
C SER A 136 -5.45 2.06 -2.69
N GLY A 137 -6.39 2.41 -3.56
CA GLY A 137 -6.34 2.21 -5.00
C GLY A 137 -5.10 2.75 -5.72
N ILE A 138 -4.44 3.78 -5.17
CA ILE A 138 -3.21 4.36 -5.72
C ILE A 138 -2.03 3.39 -5.63
N GLY A 139 -1.74 2.84 -4.45
CA GLY A 139 -0.61 1.93 -4.26
C GLY A 139 -0.78 0.62 -5.03
N SER A 140 -2.00 0.07 -5.04
CA SER A 140 -2.31 -1.13 -5.82
C SER A 140 -2.24 -0.87 -7.33
N GLY A 141 -2.73 0.29 -7.78
CA GLY A 141 -2.67 0.68 -9.19
C GLY A 141 -1.22 0.83 -9.67
N ALA A 142 -0.40 1.59 -8.95
CA ALA A 142 1.01 1.78 -9.29
C ALA A 142 1.80 0.47 -9.33
N PHE A 143 1.60 -0.41 -8.36
CA PHE A 143 2.24 -1.73 -8.34
C PHE A 143 1.84 -2.57 -9.57
N LEU A 144 0.54 -2.69 -9.85
CA LEU A 144 0.06 -3.47 -10.98
C LEU A 144 0.54 -2.90 -12.32
N SER A 145 0.56 -1.57 -12.47
CA SER A 145 1.08 -0.93 -13.69
C SER A 145 2.54 -1.30 -13.94
N ILE A 146 3.41 -1.17 -12.94
CA ILE A 146 4.84 -1.45 -13.09
C ILE A 146 5.08 -2.95 -13.31
N GLY A 147 4.33 -3.82 -12.63
CA GLY A 147 4.41 -5.27 -12.82
C GLY A 147 4.03 -5.71 -14.23
N VAL A 148 2.94 -5.14 -14.78
CA VAL A 148 2.50 -5.42 -16.16
C VAL A 148 3.50 -4.86 -17.18
N SER A 149 3.99 -3.64 -16.99
CA SER A 149 5.02 -3.05 -17.86
C SER A 149 6.30 -3.90 -17.89
N TYR A 150 6.78 -4.38 -16.74
CA TYR A 150 7.94 -5.29 -16.67
C TYR A 150 7.71 -6.57 -17.47
N MET A 151 6.54 -7.21 -17.31
CA MET A 151 6.19 -8.44 -18.03
C MET A 151 6.24 -8.25 -19.55
N ILE A 152 5.68 -7.15 -20.05
CA ILE A 152 5.67 -6.83 -21.48
C ILE A 152 7.10 -6.61 -22.00
N LEU A 153 7.91 -5.84 -21.28
CA LEU A 153 9.28 -5.50 -21.70
C LEU A 153 10.23 -6.70 -21.67
N LYS A 154 10.08 -7.61 -20.68
CA LYS A 154 10.93 -8.80 -20.56
C LYS A 154 10.55 -9.90 -21.56
N GLY A 155 9.30 -9.95 -22.03
CA GLY A 155 8.81 -11.02 -22.89
C GLY A 155 8.74 -12.38 -22.19
N SER A 156 8.54 -12.39 -20.87
CA SER A 156 8.49 -13.61 -20.05
C SER A 156 7.21 -14.42 -20.31
N ASN A 157 7.18 -15.68 -19.84
CA ASN A 157 5.99 -16.52 -19.95
C ASN A 157 4.79 -15.85 -19.27
N VAL A 158 3.76 -15.54 -20.06
CA VAL A 158 2.57 -14.79 -19.65
C VAL A 158 1.88 -15.44 -18.45
N ILE A 159 1.76 -16.77 -18.42
CA ILE A 159 1.04 -17.48 -17.35
C ILE A 159 1.78 -17.37 -16.02
N LEU A 160 3.09 -17.68 -16.02
CA LEU A 160 3.93 -17.57 -14.82
C LEU A 160 4.02 -16.13 -14.32
N SER A 161 4.07 -15.17 -15.24
CA SER A 161 4.15 -13.75 -14.89
C SER A 161 2.86 -13.25 -14.22
N ILE A 162 1.68 -13.64 -14.74
CA ILE A 162 0.39 -13.32 -14.12
C ILE A 162 0.30 -13.93 -12.72
N LEU A 163 0.67 -15.20 -12.57
CA LEU A 163 0.70 -15.86 -11.26
C LEU A 163 1.69 -15.19 -10.30
N GLY A 164 2.87 -14.77 -10.80
CA GLY A 164 3.85 -14.01 -10.03
C GLY A 164 3.31 -12.67 -9.53
N ILE A 165 2.64 -11.89 -10.41
CA ILE A 165 2.03 -10.60 -10.05
C ILE A 165 0.95 -10.80 -8.98
N ILE A 166 0.05 -11.77 -9.18
CA ILE A 166 -1.02 -12.08 -8.22
C ILE A 166 -0.44 -12.55 -6.89
N GLY A 167 0.52 -13.48 -6.94
CA GLY A 167 1.19 -14.02 -5.75
C GLY A 167 1.90 -12.94 -4.95
N TYR A 168 2.65 -12.06 -5.60
CA TYR A 168 3.35 -10.99 -4.91
C TYR A 168 2.39 -9.90 -4.41
N PHE A 169 1.30 -9.61 -5.12
CA PHE A 169 0.26 -8.72 -4.61
C PHE A 169 -0.41 -9.28 -3.35
N LEU A 170 -0.69 -10.59 -3.33
CA LEU A 170 -1.16 -11.29 -2.13
C LEU A 170 -0.14 -11.22 -0.98
N PHE A 171 1.15 -11.35 -1.28
CA PHE A 171 2.22 -11.17 -0.31
C PHE A 171 2.22 -9.77 0.29
N LEU A 172 2.16 -8.72 -0.55
CA LEU A 172 2.07 -7.33 -0.09
C LEU A 172 0.83 -7.07 0.78
N ILE A 173 -0.32 -7.65 0.43
CA ILE A 173 -1.52 -7.59 1.25
C ILE A 173 -1.25 -8.28 2.60
N SER A 174 -0.72 -9.51 2.59
CA SER A 174 -0.53 -10.30 3.80
C SER A 174 0.42 -9.61 4.81
N ILE A 175 1.55 -9.07 4.35
CA ILE A 175 2.50 -8.37 5.24
C ILE A 175 1.90 -7.08 5.78
N SER A 176 1.11 -6.36 4.97
CA SER A 176 0.43 -5.15 5.40
C SER A 176 -0.66 -5.43 6.44
N ILE A 177 -1.35 -6.56 6.33
CA ILE A 177 -2.35 -6.96 7.32
C ILE A 177 -1.67 -7.33 8.64
N VAL A 178 -0.51 -8.00 8.61
CA VAL A 178 0.29 -8.27 9.81
C VAL A 178 0.70 -6.96 10.48
N ILE A 179 1.24 -6.01 9.74
CA ILE A 179 1.63 -4.70 10.26
C ILE A 179 0.40 -3.93 10.76
N GLY A 180 -0.71 -3.97 10.03
CA GLY A 180 -1.98 -3.35 10.42
C GLY A 180 -2.55 -3.94 11.71
N LEU A 181 -2.40 -5.25 11.92
CA LEU A 181 -2.75 -5.94 13.17
C LEU A 181 -1.83 -5.48 14.32
N MET A 182 -0.51 -5.39 14.10
CA MET A 182 0.39 -4.85 15.12
C MET A 182 0.03 -3.40 15.45
N MET A 183 -0.23 -2.57 14.44
CA MET A 183 -0.63 -1.19 14.64
C MET A 183 -1.96 -1.07 15.37
N SER A 184 -2.95 -1.95 15.14
CA SER A 184 -4.23 -1.88 15.84
C SER A 184 -4.12 -2.20 17.33
N PHE A 185 -3.08 -2.92 17.78
CA PHE A 185 -2.78 -3.08 19.20
C PHE A 185 -2.14 -1.83 19.85
N PHE A 186 -1.28 -1.11 19.13
CA PHE A 186 -0.45 -0.05 19.72
C PHE A 186 -0.84 1.39 19.35
N VAL A 187 -1.56 1.58 18.23
CA VAL A 187 -1.76 2.88 17.60
C VAL A 187 -3.23 3.28 17.64
N GLY A 188 -3.50 4.42 18.28
CA GLY A 188 -4.84 5.00 18.28
C GLY A 188 -5.22 5.65 16.94
N LYS A 189 -6.53 5.77 16.68
CA LYS A 189 -7.16 6.37 15.49
C LYS A 189 -6.45 7.62 14.93
N THR A 190 -6.19 8.62 15.77
CA THR A 190 -5.57 9.88 15.36
C THR A 190 -4.12 9.73 14.92
N SER A 191 -3.37 8.85 15.56
CA SER A 191 -1.99 8.54 15.16
C SER A 191 -1.96 7.76 13.86
N ALA A 192 -2.86 6.78 13.67
CA ALA A 192 -2.95 6.01 12.43
C ALA A 192 -3.26 6.90 11.22
N LYS A 193 -4.19 7.85 11.35
CA LYS A 193 -4.52 8.81 10.28
C LYS A 193 -3.32 9.69 9.89
N ARG A 194 -2.54 10.13 10.89
CA ARG A 194 -1.32 10.90 10.65
C ARG A 194 -0.25 10.07 9.94
N ILE A 195 -0.03 8.83 10.36
CA ILE A 195 0.94 7.93 9.73
C ILE A 195 0.53 7.64 8.28
N ALA A 196 -0.75 7.39 8.02
CA ALA A 196 -1.27 7.18 6.66
C ALA A 196 -0.97 8.37 5.75
N GLN A 197 -1.27 9.59 6.21
CA GLN A 197 -1.03 10.82 5.44
C GLN A 197 0.45 11.14 5.27
N LEU A 198 1.25 10.99 6.32
CA LEU A 198 2.69 11.23 6.27
C LEU A 198 3.36 10.25 5.31
N THR A 199 2.93 8.99 5.31
CA THR A 199 3.40 8.01 4.33
C THR A 199 3.01 8.40 2.90
N TYR A 200 1.81 8.92 2.69
CA TYR A 200 1.38 9.39 1.38
C TYR A 200 2.26 10.54 0.87
N PHE A 201 2.57 11.52 1.72
CA PHE A 201 3.50 12.60 1.39
C PHE A 201 4.91 12.08 1.11
N ILE A 202 5.43 11.19 1.95
CA ILE A 202 6.72 10.53 1.74
C ILE A 202 6.74 9.82 0.40
N GLY A 203 5.70 9.05 0.06
CA GLY A 203 5.61 8.33 -1.21
C GLY A 203 5.69 9.25 -2.42
N ILE A 204 4.97 10.37 -2.40
CA ILE A 204 5.02 11.38 -3.48
C ILE A 204 6.40 12.03 -3.56
N ILE A 205 6.96 12.43 -2.41
CA ILE A 205 8.28 13.08 -2.30
C ILE A 205 9.36 12.18 -2.89
N PHE A 206 9.41 10.90 -2.49
CA PHE A 206 10.39 9.97 -3.05
C PHE A 206 10.15 9.71 -4.54
N MET A 207 8.89 9.58 -4.99
CA MET A 207 8.59 9.29 -6.40
C MET A 207 9.05 10.42 -7.34
N VAL A 208 9.04 11.67 -6.85
CA VAL A 208 9.48 12.84 -7.61
C VAL A 208 10.98 13.10 -7.44
N LEU A 209 11.54 12.93 -6.24
CA LEU A 209 12.94 13.26 -5.95
C LEU A 209 13.93 12.19 -6.40
N ILE A 210 13.61 10.89 -6.28
CA ILE A 210 14.56 9.83 -6.65
C ILE A 210 15.00 9.96 -8.12
N PRO A 211 14.09 10.17 -9.10
CA PRO A 211 14.50 10.39 -10.49
C PRO A 211 15.42 11.60 -10.70
N GLN A 212 15.34 12.62 -9.82
CA GLN A 212 16.16 13.83 -9.93
C GLN A 212 17.59 13.65 -9.37
N PHE A 213 17.82 12.66 -8.50
CA PHE A 213 19.15 12.37 -7.97
C PHE A 213 19.94 11.36 -8.82
N LEU A 214 19.29 10.63 -9.73
CA LEU A 214 19.95 9.69 -10.64
C LEU A 214 21.04 10.35 -11.52
N PRO A 215 20.84 11.54 -12.12
CA PRO A 215 21.87 12.20 -12.91
C PRO A 215 23.11 12.60 -12.11
N MET A 216 22.98 12.84 -10.80
CA MET A 216 24.11 13.24 -9.93
C MET A 216 25.01 12.06 -9.56
N MET A 217 24.53 10.81 -9.70
CA MET A 217 25.32 9.62 -9.41
C MET A 217 26.08 9.09 -10.63
N MET A 218 25.86 9.66 -11.83
CA MET A 218 26.63 9.31 -13.01
C MET A 218 28.04 9.90 -12.89
N THR A 219 29.01 9.04 -12.61
CA THR A 219 30.44 9.38 -12.63
C THR A 219 30.97 9.31 -14.07
N ASN A 220 31.96 10.14 -14.38
CA ASN A 220 32.59 10.15 -15.72
C ASN A 220 33.48 8.92 -15.97
N ASP A 221 33.82 8.16 -14.93
CA ASP A 221 34.66 6.96 -15.03
C ASP A 221 33.82 5.69 -15.28
N PRO A 222 34.01 5.00 -16.42
CA PRO A 222 33.24 3.80 -16.78
C PRO A 222 33.41 2.64 -15.78
N GLN A 223 34.60 2.47 -15.21
CA GLN A 223 34.88 1.40 -14.24
C GLN A 223 34.13 1.60 -12.91
N ASN A 224 34.10 2.84 -12.42
CA ASN A 224 33.36 3.19 -11.19
C ASN A 224 31.84 3.05 -11.39
N LEU A 225 31.35 3.32 -12.60
CA LEU A 225 29.95 3.05 -12.96
C LEU A 225 29.62 1.55 -12.93
N VAL A 226 30.47 0.70 -13.52
CA VAL A 226 30.28 -0.76 -13.55
C VAL A 226 30.32 -1.36 -12.14
N GLU A 227 31.26 -0.94 -11.30
CA GLU A 227 31.33 -1.36 -9.90
C GLU A 227 30.11 -0.87 -9.09
N GLY A 228 29.70 0.38 -9.30
CA GLY A 228 28.50 0.96 -8.67
C GLY A 228 27.21 0.22 -9.05
N MET A 229 27.08 -0.17 -10.32
CA MET A 229 25.98 -1.01 -10.82
C MET A 229 26.02 -2.40 -10.18
N GLY A 230 27.20 -3.04 -10.12
CA GLY A 230 27.36 -4.35 -9.49
C GLY A 230 27.02 -4.35 -8.01
N ASN A 231 27.44 -3.32 -7.26
CA ASN A 231 27.12 -3.17 -5.84
C ASN A 231 25.62 -2.90 -5.60
N SER A 232 25.02 -2.03 -6.42
CA SER A 232 23.58 -1.76 -6.36
C SER A 232 22.78 -3.03 -6.65
N LEU A 233 23.19 -3.80 -7.66
CA LEU A 233 22.54 -5.05 -8.00
C LEU A 233 22.61 -6.05 -6.85
N LYS A 234 23.78 -6.26 -6.25
CA LYS A 234 23.94 -7.15 -5.08
C LYS A 234 23.04 -6.73 -3.91
N ALA A 235 22.89 -5.42 -3.68
CA ALA A 235 22.06 -4.90 -2.61
C ALA A 235 20.56 -5.12 -2.86
N PHE A 236 20.07 -4.80 -4.06
CA PHE A 236 18.64 -4.90 -4.41
C PHE A 236 18.23 -6.34 -4.75
N MET A 237 19.02 -7.09 -5.49
CA MET A 237 18.73 -8.47 -5.90
C MET A 237 19.12 -9.52 -4.85
N SER A 238 19.36 -9.12 -3.59
CA SER A 238 19.66 -10.07 -2.52
C SER A 238 18.47 -11.05 -2.30
N PRO A 239 18.73 -12.37 -2.13
CA PRO A 239 17.67 -13.38 -1.99
C PRO A 239 16.74 -13.16 -0.80
N PHE A 240 17.18 -12.40 0.21
CA PHE A 240 16.39 -12.07 1.39
C PHE A 240 15.26 -11.07 1.09
N TRP A 241 15.39 -10.29 0.01
CA TRP A 241 14.38 -9.29 -0.32
C TRP A 241 13.18 -9.91 -1.04
N PRO A 242 11.94 -9.62 -0.59
CA PRO A 242 10.74 -10.15 -1.24
C PRO A 242 10.59 -9.72 -2.71
N HIS A 243 11.00 -8.49 -3.04
CA HIS A 243 10.94 -7.98 -4.42
C HIS A 243 11.92 -8.69 -5.36
N ALA A 244 13.07 -9.16 -4.86
CA ALA A 244 14.00 -9.97 -5.64
C ALA A 244 13.41 -11.36 -5.96
N GLN A 245 12.73 -11.98 -4.99
CA GLN A 245 11.99 -13.23 -5.23
C GLN A 245 10.86 -13.04 -6.24
N PHE A 246 10.21 -11.87 -6.22
CA PHE A 246 9.20 -11.53 -7.22
C PHE A 246 9.78 -11.42 -8.63
N ILE A 247 10.88 -10.72 -8.81
CA ILE A 247 11.58 -10.61 -10.11
C ILE A 247 12.00 -12.01 -10.60
N ASN A 248 12.58 -12.83 -9.74
CA ASN A 248 12.94 -14.21 -10.06
C ASN A 248 11.71 -15.06 -10.47
N ALA A 249 10.56 -14.87 -9.81
CA ALA A 249 9.32 -15.55 -10.16
C ALA A 249 8.79 -15.12 -11.54
N LEU A 250 8.88 -13.83 -11.88
CA LEU A 250 8.54 -13.32 -13.22
C LEU A 250 9.47 -13.86 -14.30
N ASN A 251 10.74 -14.11 -13.95
CA ASN A 251 11.71 -14.76 -14.82
C ASN A 251 11.51 -16.28 -14.96
N GLY A 252 10.46 -16.84 -14.35
CA GLY A 252 10.07 -18.25 -14.48
C GLY A 252 10.59 -19.17 -13.38
N ASN A 253 11.20 -18.64 -12.30
CA ASN A 253 11.62 -19.47 -11.17
C ASN A 253 10.41 -19.90 -10.32
N ILE A 254 10.01 -21.17 -10.45
CA ILE A 254 8.89 -21.77 -9.72
C ILE A 254 9.14 -21.78 -8.20
N ILE A 255 10.39 -21.96 -7.76
CA ILE A 255 10.73 -22.01 -6.32
C ILE A 255 10.44 -20.66 -5.67
N SER A 256 10.83 -19.56 -6.32
CA SER A 256 10.52 -18.21 -5.85
C SER A 256 9.01 -17.94 -5.80
N LEU A 257 8.25 -18.46 -6.76
CA LEU A 257 6.79 -18.36 -6.75
C LEU A 257 6.17 -19.11 -5.58
N ILE A 258 6.56 -20.38 -5.35
CA ILE A 258 6.10 -21.18 -4.21
C ILE A 258 6.44 -20.48 -2.89
N PHE A 259 7.65 -19.93 -2.76
CA PHE A 259 8.07 -19.19 -1.58
C PHE A 259 7.12 -18.01 -1.27
N ILE A 260 6.80 -17.19 -2.28
CA ILE A 260 5.89 -16.03 -2.12
C ILE A 260 4.52 -16.49 -1.62
N TYR A 261 3.95 -17.55 -2.20
CA TYR A 261 2.64 -18.07 -1.77
C TYR A 261 2.68 -18.69 -0.38
N ALA A 262 3.71 -19.48 -0.06
CA ALA A 262 3.87 -20.12 1.23
C ALA A 262 3.97 -19.10 2.37
N VAL A 263 4.79 -18.05 2.20
CA VAL A 263 4.93 -16.99 3.19
C VAL A 263 3.63 -16.19 3.32
N SER A 264 2.94 -15.93 2.21
CA SER A 264 1.63 -15.24 2.24
C SER A 264 0.60 -16.00 3.08
N ILE A 265 0.49 -17.33 2.87
CA ILE A 265 -0.42 -18.19 3.63
C ILE A 265 -0.07 -18.18 5.12
N LEU A 266 1.23 -18.25 5.45
CA LEU A 266 1.71 -18.19 6.82
C LEU A 266 1.31 -16.88 7.52
N PHE A 267 1.46 -15.73 6.83
CA PHE A 267 1.03 -14.44 7.36
C PHE A 267 -0.49 -14.35 7.55
N PHE A 268 -1.28 -14.83 6.60
CA PHE A 268 -2.74 -14.90 6.76
C PHE A 268 -3.15 -15.77 7.96
N TYR A 269 -2.49 -16.91 8.15
CA TYR A 269 -2.75 -17.79 9.29
C TYR A 269 -2.42 -17.09 10.63
N LEU A 270 -1.28 -16.40 10.72
CA LEU A 270 -0.91 -15.64 11.91
C LEU A 270 -1.96 -14.57 12.22
N VAL A 271 -2.35 -13.77 11.22
CA VAL A 271 -3.39 -12.75 11.39
C VAL A 271 -4.69 -13.36 11.88
N TYR A 272 -5.15 -14.45 11.24
CA TYR A 272 -6.41 -15.10 11.63
C TYR A 272 -6.40 -15.54 13.11
N ARG A 273 -5.26 -16.07 13.58
CA ARG A 273 -5.09 -16.51 14.97
C ARG A 273 -5.09 -15.34 15.96
N TYR A 274 -4.38 -14.25 15.64
CA TYR A 274 -4.18 -13.14 16.57
C TYR A 274 -5.26 -12.04 16.50
N ALA A 275 -6.02 -11.94 15.41
CA ALA A 275 -7.07 -10.92 15.25
C ALA A 275 -8.23 -11.07 16.25
N ASN A 276 -8.45 -12.25 16.82
CA ASN A 276 -9.47 -12.44 17.86
C ASN A 276 -9.10 -11.76 19.18
N ASN A 277 -7.80 -11.53 19.43
CA ASN A 277 -7.31 -10.94 20.67
C ASN A 277 -7.34 -9.40 20.66
N LEU A 278 -7.74 -8.78 19.56
CA LEU A 278 -7.83 -7.32 19.45
C LEU A 278 -8.82 -6.78 20.47
N ASP A 279 -8.40 -5.83 21.31
CA ASP A 279 -9.30 -5.13 22.22
C ASP A 279 -9.76 -3.81 21.60
N PHE A 280 -11.01 -3.80 21.15
CA PHE A 280 -11.64 -2.62 20.56
C PHE A 280 -12.24 -1.68 21.61
N SER A 281 -12.35 -2.13 22.87
CA SER A 281 -13.00 -1.38 23.95
C SER A 281 -12.12 -0.27 24.55
N THR A 282 -10.81 -0.31 24.32
CA THR A 282 -9.83 0.60 24.95
C THR A 282 -9.49 1.85 24.13
N SER A 283 -10.42 2.38 23.35
CA SER A 283 -10.27 3.73 22.73
C SER A 283 -10.34 4.87 23.77
N ARG A 284 -10.99 4.63 24.92
CA ARG A 284 -10.86 5.55 26.06
C ARG A 284 -9.57 5.22 26.80
N LYS A 285 -8.45 5.81 26.36
CA LYS A 285 -7.39 6.20 27.31
C LYS A 285 -8.12 6.72 28.54
N LYS A 286 -7.95 6.05 29.68
CA LYS A 286 -8.35 6.59 31.00
C LYS A 286 -7.92 8.04 30.97
N SER A 287 -8.90 8.92 30.81
CA SER A 287 -8.71 10.35 30.90
C SER A 287 -8.19 10.53 32.32
N LYS A 288 -6.87 10.61 32.48
CA LYS A 288 -6.29 11.18 33.70
C LYS A 288 -7.02 12.49 33.83
N VAL A 289 -7.89 12.55 34.85
CA VAL A 289 -8.69 13.71 35.22
C VAL A 289 -7.82 14.93 34.95
N LYS A 290 -8.21 15.73 33.96
CA LYS A 290 -7.45 16.92 33.57
C LYS A 290 -7.29 17.75 34.83
N LYS A 291 -6.08 17.74 35.42
CA LYS A 291 -5.67 18.81 36.32
C LYS A 291 -5.92 20.09 35.54
N ILE A 292 -6.72 20.98 36.11
CA ILE A 292 -7.10 22.29 35.57
C ILE A 292 -5.84 22.91 34.96
N GLU A 293 -5.74 22.89 33.63
CA GLU A 293 -4.60 23.47 32.92
C GLU A 293 -4.73 24.97 33.12
N LYS A 294 -3.86 25.55 33.96
CA LYS A 294 -3.70 27.00 34.05
C LYS A 294 -3.50 27.53 32.63
N PHE A 295 -4.38 28.43 32.19
CA PHE A 295 -4.27 29.12 30.90
C PHE A 295 -2.91 29.81 30.81
N LYS A 296 -1.92 29.17 30.19
CA LYS A 296 -0.67 29.82 29.80
C LYS A 296 -0.94 30.58 28.51
N THR A 297 -1.04 31.90 28.61
CA THR A 297 -1.07 32.83 27.48
C THR A 297 0.26 32.73 26.73
N LYS A 298 0.31 31.89 25.69
CA LYS A 298 1.43 31.85 24.75
C LYS A 298 1.29 33.00 23.75
N ARG A 299 2.43 33.54 23.29
CA ARG A 299 2.53 34.74 22.42
C ARG A 299 1.72 34.68 21.11
N LEU A 300 1.35 33.50 20.60
CA LEU A 300 0.57 33.34 19.36
C LEU A 300 -0.54 32.27 19.54
N PRO A 301 -1.64 32.59 20.22
CA PRO A 301 -2.69 31.62 20.55
C PRO A 301 -3.48 31.16 19.31
N LEU A 302 -3.60 32.02 18.29
CA LEU A 302 -4.27 31.70 17.03
C LEU A 302 -3.47 30.68 16.21
N PHE A 303 -2.15 30.87 16.08
CA PHE A 303 -1.31 29.91 15.35
C PHE A 303 -1.27 28.54 16.05
N GLU A 304 -1.22 28.50 17.39
CA GLU A 304 -1.33 27.22 18.10
C GLU A 304 -2.72 26.59 17.98
N LYS A 305 -3.79 27.40 17.94
CA LYS A 305 -5.15 26.92 17.72
C LYS A 305 -5.27 26.31 16.33
N ASP A 306 -4.80 27.00 15.30
CA ASP A 306 -4.86 26.53 13.91
C ASP A 306 -3.96 25.32 13.70
N ARG A 307 -2.74 25.33 14.24
CA ARG A 307 -1.87 24.15 14.27
C ARG A 307 -2.56 22.96 14.96
N LYS A 308 -3.15 23.17 16.13
CA LYS A 308 -3.88 22.10 16.85
C LYS A 308 -5.13 21.65 16.09
N LEU A 309 -5.82 22.55 15.38
CA LEU A 309 -6.99 22.24 14.56
C LEU A 309 -6.61 21.45 13.30
N LEU A 310 -5.53 21.85 12.61
CA LEU A 310 -4.92 21.10 11.50
C LEU A 310 -4.50 19.69 11.96
N PHE A 311 -3.93 19.58 13.17
CA PHE A 311 -3.55 18.29 13.75
C PHE A 311 -4.72 17.47 14.32
N ARG A 312 -5.90 18.07 14.53
CA ARG A 312 -7.12 17.40 15.03
C ARG A 312 -8.02 16.94 13.90
N ASN A 313 -8.18 17.77 12.88
CA ASN A 313 -8.89 17.47 11.65
C ASN A 313 -7.91 17.56 10.49
N SER A 314 -7.24 16.45 10.22
CA SER A 314 -6.31 16.38 9.09
C SER A 314 -7.00 16.36 7.72
N GLN A 315 -8.33 16.46 7.70
CA GLN A 315 -9.14 16.79 6.53
C GLN A 315 -9.17 18.29 6.22
N LEU A 316 -8.69 19.18 7.10
CA LEU A 316 -8.60 20.62 6.81
C LEU A 316 -7.39 20.99 5.93
N ILE A 317 -6.50 20.04 5.67
CA ILE A 317 -5.33 20.20 4.78
C ILE A 317 -5.70 19.80 3.34
N PHE A 318 -6.92 19.27 3.11
CA PHE A 318 -7.43 18.84 1.81
C PHE A 318 -8.78 19.48 1.50
#